data_AF-A0A7C4CPM2-F1
#
_entry.id   AF-A0A7C4CPM2-F1
#
_cell.length_a   1.000
_cell.length_b   1.000
_cell.length_c   1.000
_cell.angle_alpha   90.00
_cell.angle_beta   90.00
_cell.angle_gamma   90.00
#
_symmetry.space_group_name_H-M   'P 1'
#
loop_
_entity.id
_entity.type
_entity.pdbx_description
1 polymer ?
#
loop_
_entity_poly.entity_id
_entity_poly.type
_entity_poly.pdbx_seq_one_letter_code
_entity_poly.pdbx_strand_id
1 'polypeptide(L)'
;MFSWKASFEKINSEYETVLKKRQALNNLYNSGRISRFTFELFDKEMEEALTEIEKKKNILLEKMAAKFKEVEEQIRILERLLANYEIQYVGGEISEEDYQREIALLSMGLENARKELDIIKETMDRLTSDAKTVEVKTEAEPQTGNASETLTVEAKTEGQNLGN
;
A
#
# COMPACT_ATOMS: atom_id res chain seq x y z
N MET A 1 4.77 16.08 15.82
CA MET A 1 5.09 15.76 14.42
C MET A 1 4.32 14.50 14.06
N PHE A 2 3.25 14.59 13.26
CA PHE A 2 2.58 13.38 12.76
C PHE A 2 3.59 12.66 11.87
N SER A 3 4.08 11.48 12.25
CA SER A 3 4.86 10.65 11.31
C SER A 3 3.87 9.80 10.52
N TRP A 4 3.33 10.41 9.46
CA TRP A 4 2.55 9.77 8.39
C TRP A 4 3.26 8.51 7.89
N LYS A 5 4.60 8.50 7.83
CA LYS A 5 5.41 7.30 7.60
C LYS A 5 5.09 6.15 8.58
N ALA A 6 5.07 6.41 9.88
CA ALA A 6 4.73 5.36 10.86
C ALA A 6 3.26 4.90 10.74
N SER A 7 2.36 5.81 10.37
CA SER A 7 0.97 5.46 10.11
C SER A 7 0.84 4.57 8.89
N PHE A 8 1.59 4.88 7.82
CA PHE A 8 1.69 4.08 6.61
C PHE A 8 2.23 2.68 6.89
N GLU A 9 3.39 2.57 7.55
CA GLU A 9 4.00 1.29 7.90
C GLU A 9 3.05 0.42 8.76
N LYS A 10 2.33 1.05 9.69
CA LYS A 10 1.33 0.38 10.52
C LYS A 10 0.15 -0.16 9.69
N ILE A 11 -0.41 0.66 8.80
CA ILE A 11 -1.51 0.27 7.90
C ILE A 11 -1.07 -0.89 7.01
N ASN A 12 0.14 -0.80 6.43
CA ASN A 12 0.66 -1.84 5.54
C ASN A 12 0.92 -3.16 6.29
N SER A 13 1.47 -3.10 7.50
CA SER A 13 1.68 -4.27 8.36
C SER A 13 0.36 -4.93 8.79
N GLU A 14 -0.66 -4.14 9.13
CA GLU A 14 -2.01 -4.62 9.42
C GLU A 14 -2.60 -5.36 8.20
N TYR A 15 -2.47 -4.77 7.01
CA TYR A 15 -2.95 -5.34 5.75
C TYR A 15 -2.30 -6.69 5.43
N GLU A 16 -0.97 -6.75 5.46
CA GLU A 16 -0.19 -7.98 5.26
C GLU A 16 -0.59 -9.09 6.24
N THR A 17 -0.87 -8.71 7.50
CA THR A 17 -1.30 -9.66 8.52
C THR A 17 -2.68 -10.24 8.21
N VAL A 18 -3.63 -9.42 7.76
CA VAL A 18 -4.97 -9.87 7.37
C VAL A 18 -4.91 -10.79 6.16
N LEU A 19 -4.09 -10.47 5.14
CA LEU A 19 -3.90 -11.34 3.98
C LEU A 19 -3.34 -12.71 4.35
N LYS A 20 -2.29 -12.75 5.19
CA LYS A 20 -1.70 -14.01 5.67
C LYS A 20 -2.71 -14.84 6.46
N LYS A 21 -3.55 -14.20 7.28
CA LYS A 21 -4.63 -14.88 8.02
C LYS A 21 -5.69 -15.43 7.07
N ARG A 22 -6.11 -14.67 6.06
CA ARG A 22 -7.08 -15.13 5.05
C ARG A 22 -6.54 -16.31 4.24
N GLN A 23 -5.26 -16.28 3.86
CA GLN A 23 -4.60 -17.41 3.20
C GLN A 23 -4.56 -18.66 4.11
N ALA A 24 -4.21 -18.50 5.38
CA ALA A 24 -4.23 -19.61 6.34
C ALA A 24 -5.65 -20.18 6.52
N LEU A 25 -6.66 -19.32 6.58
CA LEU A 25 -8.07 -19.70 6.65
C LEU A 25 -8.51 -20.53 5.43
N ASN A 26 -8.15 -20.09 4.22
CA ASN A 26 -8.38 -20.85 2.98
C ASN A 26 -7.73 -22.23 3.02
N ASN A 27 -6.49 -22.33 3.49
CA ASN A 27 -5.79 -23.62 3.59
C ASN A 27 -6.47 -24.56 4.61
N LEU A 28 -6.96 -24.04 5.73
CA LEU A 28 -7.70 -24.82 6.72
C LEU A 28 -9.03 -25.34 6.15
N TYR A 29 -9.72 -24.53 5.35
CA TYR A 29 -10.95 -24.95 4.69
C TYR A 29 -10.70 -26.01 3.62
N ASN A 30 -9.72 -25.79 2.74
CA ASN A 30 -9.36 -26.72 1.66
C ASN A 30 -8.83 -28.06 2.16
N SER A 31 -8.19 -28.09 3.34
CA SER A 31 -7.74 -29.32 3.99
C SER A 31 -8.85 -30.04 4.78
N GLY A 32 -10.08 -29.51 4.78
CA GLY A 32 -11.22 -30.09 5.50
C GLY A 32 -11.13 -29.96 7.02
N ARG A 33 -10.19 -29.16 7.55
CA ARG A 33 -9.97 -29.00 8.99
C ARG A 33 -11.02 -28.11 9.65
N ILE A 34 -11.69 -27.26 8.88
CA ILE A 34 -12.79 -26.41 9.34
C ILE A 34 -14.01 -26.60 8.44
N SER A 35 -15.19 -26.37 9.01
CA SER A 35 -16.44 -26.40 8.26
C SER A 35 -16.60 -25.17 7.38
N ARG A 36 -17.48 -25.26 6.37
CA ARG A 36 -17.88 -24.12 5.55
C ARG A 36 -18.45 -22.97 6.37
N PHE A 37 -19.31 -23.28 7.35
CA PHE A 37 -19.90 -22.27 8.22
C PHE A 37 -18.83 -21.50 9.02
N THR A 38 -17.83 -22.22 9.56
CA THR A 38 -16.70 -21.60 10.27
C THR A 38 -15.85 -20.75 9.34
N PHE A 39 -15.59 -21.24 8.11
CA PHE A 39 -14.86 -20.49 7.10
C PHE A 39 -15.56 -19.17 6.77
N GLU A 40 -16.85 -19.21 6.43
CA GLU A 40 -17.62 -18.02 6.06
C GLU A 40 -17.68 -16.98 7.18
N LEU A 41 -17.78 -17.41 8.44
CA LEU A 41 -17.75 -16.49 9.59
C LEU A 41 -16.42 -15.71 9.67
N PHE A 42 -15.29 -16.42 9.63
CA PHE A 42 -13.98 -15.77 9.70
C PHE A 42 -13.62 -14.99 8.44
N ASP A 43 -14.07 -15.44 7.26
CA ASP A 43 -13.81 -14.73 6.01
C ASP A 43 -14.52 -13.37 6.02
N LYS A 44 -15.75 -13.31 6.53
CA LYS A 44 -16.46 -12.05 6.77
C LYS A 44 -15.69 -11.12 7.71
N GLU A 45 -15.15 -11.63 8.81
CA GLU A 45 -14.30 -10.83 9.72
C GLU A 45 -13.04 -10.28 9.01
N MET A 46 -12.43 -11.08 8.13
CA MET A 46 -11.29 -10.60 7.32
C MET A 46 -11.71 -9.51 6.33
N GLU A 47 -12.87 -9.62 5.70
CA GLU A 47 -13.42 -8.59 4.80
C GLU A 47 -13.75 -7.29 5.52
N GLU A 48 -14.33 -7.37 6.72
CA GLU A 48 -14.57 -6.21 7.58
C GLU A 48 -13.25 -5.54 7.98
N ALA A 49 -12.22 -6.33 8.33
CA ALA A 49 -10.89 -5.82 8.65
C ALA A 49 -10.22 -5.13 7.46
N LEU A 50 -10.32 -5.71 6.25
CA LEU A 50 -9.80 -5.09 5.02
C LEU A 50 -10.53 -3.77 4.71
N THR A 51 -11.85 -3.74 4.87
CA THR A 51 -12.66 -2.53 4.68
C THR A 51 -12.24 -1.42 5.65
N GLU A 52 -11.97 -1.76 6.90
CA GLU A 52 -11.51 -0.79 7.91
C GLU A 52 -10.08 -0.29 7.61
N ILE A 53 -9.19 -1.15 7.14
CA ILE A 53 -7.85 -0.77 6.69
C ILE A 53 -7.93 0.22 5.52
N GLU A 54 -8.82 -0.02 4.55
CA GLU A 54 -9.03 0.89 3.42
C GLU A 54 -9.57 2.25 3.87
N LYS A 55 -10.48 2.30 4.84
CA LYS A 55 -10.91 3.57 5.45
C LYS A 55 -9.75 4.33 6.10
N LYS A 56 -8.92 3.65 6.89
CA LYS A 56 -7.74 4.26 7.53
C LYS A 56 -6.78 4.83 6.48
N LYS A 57 -6.58 4.11 5.38
CA LYS A 57 -5.76 4.55 4.25
C LYS A 57 -6.31 5.82 3.61
N ASN A 58 -7.61 5.88 3.33
CA ASN A 58 -8.26 7.06 2.76
C ASN A 58 -8.18 8.27 3.68
N ILE A 59 -8.40 8.09 4.99
CA ILE A 59 -8.22 9.16 5.99
C ILE A 59 -6.77 9.67 6.00
N LEU A 60 -5.77 8.79 5.86
CA LEU A 60 -4.37 9.19 5.80
C LEU A 60 -4.08 10.00 4.53
N LEU A 61 -4.60 9.58 3.38
CA LEU A 61 -4.49 10.29 2.11
C LEU A 61 -5.10 11.69 2.18
N GLU A 62 -6.29 11.83 2.75
CA GLU A 62 -6.95 13.13 2.95
C GLU A 62 -6.10 14.07 3.81
N LYS A 63 -5.55 13.56 4.92
CA LYS A 63 -4.66 14.33 5.80
C LYS A 63 -3.39 14.76 5.09
N MET A 64 -2.80 13.88 4.27
CA MET A 64 -1.60 14.19 3.50
C MET A 64 -1.88 15.22 2.39
N ALA A 65 -3.04 15.12 1.72
CA ALA A 65 -3.47 16.12 0.75
C ALA A 65 -3.71 17.49 1.39
N ALA A 66 -4.28 17.54 2.59
CA ALA A 66 -4.43 18.78 3.34
C ALA A 66 -3.07 19.38 3.70
N LYS A 67 -2.13 18.56 4.18
CA LYS A 67 -0.77 19.02 4.49
C LYS A 67 0.00 19.49 3.26
N PHE A 68 -0.16 18.80 2.14
CA PHE A 68 0.43 19.20 0.86
C PHE A 68 0.02 20.64 0.50
N LYS A 69 -1.29 20.93 0.52
CA LYS A 69 -1.82 22.28 0.25
C LYS A 69 -1.30 23.33 1.23
N GLU A 70 -1.19 22.97 2.52
CA GLU A 70 -0.63 23.85 3.55
C GLU A 70 0.83 24.22 3.23
N VAL A 71 1.66 23.23 2.85
CA VAL A 71 3.07 23.45 2.51
C VAL A 71 3.21 24.23 1.20
N GLU A 72 2.37 23.98 0.19
CA GLU A 72 2.32 24.79 -1.03
C GLU A 72 2.05 26.27 -0.72
N GLU A 73 1.13 26.54 0.21
CA GLU A 73 0.84 27.92 0.60
C GLU A 73 2.01 28.57 1.35
N GLN A 74 2.70 27.82 2.22
CA GLN A 74 3.91 28.29 2.88
C GLN A 74 5.01 28.65 1.86
N ILE A 75 5.18 27.85 0.81
CA ILE A 75 6.10 28.14 -0.29
C ILE A 75 5.75 29.49 -0.94
N ARG A 76 4.48 29.73 -1.28
CA ARG A 76 4.04 31.01 -1.89
C ARG A 76 4.30 32.21 -0.98
N ILE A 77 4.04 32.05 0.32
CA ILE A 77 4.30 33.10 1.32
C ILE A 77 5.79 33.41 1.38
N LEU A 78 6.65 32.39 1.44
CA LEU A 78 8.11 32.55 1.47
C LEU A 78 8.63 33.23 0.20
N GLU A 79 8.14 32.83 -0.98
CA GLU A 79 8.50 33.46 -2.26
C GLU A 79 8.11 34.94 -2.31
N ARG A 80 6.91 35.28 -1.81
CA ARG A 80 6.48 36.68 -1.71
C ARG A 80 7.33 37.47 -0.73
N LEU A 81 7.70 36.90 0.41
CA LEU A 81 8.57 37.55 1.39
C LEU A 81 9.96 37.80 0.82
N LEU A 82 10.56 36.81 0.16
CA LEU A 82 11.84 36.95 -0.53
C LEU A 82 11.80 38.08 -1.55
N ALA A 83 10.77 38.13 -2.40
CA ALA A 83 10.60 39.20 -3.38
C ALA A 83 10.46 40.58 -2.71
N ASN A 84 9.76 40.66 -1.58
CA ASN A 84 9.63 41.91 -0.82
C ASN A 84 10.98 42.38 -0.26
N TYR A 85 11.78 41.49 0.30
CA TYR A 85 13.13 41.83 0.78
C TYR A 85 14.06 42.26 -0.36
N GLU A 86 13.96 41.63 -1.53
CA GLU A 86 14.69 42.04 -2.72
C GLU A 86 14.36 43.48 -3.13
N ILE A 87 13.07 43.82 -3.17
CA ILE A 87 12.61 45.18 -3.50
C ILE A 87 13.12 46.20 -2.47
N GLN A 88 13.03 45.88 -1.18
CA GLN A 88 13.51 46.77 -0.11
C GLN A 88 15.02 47.01 -0.19
N TYR A 89 15.79 45.97 -0.47
CA TYR A 89 17.24 46.07 -0.59
C TYR A 89 17.65 46.91 -1.81
N VAL A 90 17.09 46.60 -2.99
CA VAL A 90 17.36 47.36 -4.22
C VAL A 90 16.86 48.82 -4.10
N GLY A 91 15.77 49.04 -3.37
CA GLY A 91 15.24 50.36 -3.04
C GLY A 91 16.07 51.15 -2.02
N GLY A 92 17.07 50.53 -1.39
CA GLY A 92 17.89 51.13 -0.34
C GLY A 92 17.15 51.32 0.99
N GLU A 93 16.03 50.62 1.20
CA GLU A 93 15.22 50.68 2.42
C GLU A 93 15.82 49.87 3.57
N ILE A 94 16.67 48.88 3.26
CA ILE A 94 17.34 48.01 4.24
C ILE A 94 18.84 47.89 3.96
N SER A 95 19.62 47.58 5.00
CA SER A 95 21.05 47.39 4.89
C SER A 95 21.40 46.05 4.23
N GLU A 96 22.61 45.96 3.66
CA GLU A 96 23.16 44.68 3.15
C GLU A 96 23.15 43.59 4.22
N GLU A 97 23.55 43.93 5.44
CA GLU A 97 23.65 42.97 6.54
C GLU A 97 22.27 42.40 6.91
N ASP A 98 21.26 43.27 6.96
CA ASP A 98 19.89 42.85 7.22
C ASP A 98 19.33 42.01 6.08
N TYR A 99 19.54 42.45 4.83
CA TYR A 99 19.12 41.72 3.65
C TYR A 99 19.73 40.30 3.59
N GLN A 100 21.05 40.17 3.72
CA GLN A 100 21.74 38.88 3.64
C GLN A 100 21.26 37.90 4.71
N ARG A 101 21.06 38.38 5.93
CA ARG A 101 20.57 37.55 7.03
C ARG A 101 19.16 37.03 6.76
N GLU A 102 18.24 37.90 6.36
CA GLU A 102 16.84 37.52 6.14
C GLU A 102 16.67 36.63 4.89
N ILE A 103 17.36 36.94 3.78
CA ILE A 103 17.33 36.11 2.58
C ILE A 103 17.91 34.72 2.85
N ALA A 104 19.00 34.61 3.59
CA ALA A 104 19.58 33.31 3.94
C ALA A 104 18.58 32.44 4.73
N LEU A 105 17.91 33.03 5.72
CA LEU A 105 16.91 32.35 6.54
C LEU A 105 15.69 31.93 5.71
N LEU A 106 15.13 32.85 4.94
CA LEU A 106 13.95 32.59 4.10
C LEU A 106 14.24 31.57 2.99
N SER A 107 15.42 31.62 2.40
CA SER A 107 15.85 30.66 1.35
C SER A 107 15.99 29.25 1.94
N MET A 108 16.58 29.12 3.13
CA MET A 108 16.65 27.83 3.83
C MET A 108 15.23 27.30 4.16
N GLY A 109 14.34 28.17 4.61
CA GLY A 109 12.93 27.81 4.85
C GLY A 109 12.23 27.32 3.57
N LEU A 110 12.44 28.01 2.46
CA LEU A 110 11.86 27.69 1.16
C LEU A 110 12.37 26.35 0.63
N GLU A 111 13.68 26.08 0.73
CA GLU A 111 14.27 24.82 0.35
C GLU A 111 13.69 23.66 1.17
N ASN A 112 13.57 23.84 2.49
CA ASN A 112 13.00 22.84 3.38
C ASN A 112 11.51 22.57 3.07
N ALA A 113 10.72 23.61 2.81
CA ALA A 113 9.32 23.47 2.44
C ALA A 113 9.15 22.71 1.11
N ARG A 114 9.99 23.00 0.11
CA ARG A 114 10.01 22.27 -1.18
C ARG A 114 10.35 20.79 -0.98
N LYS A 115 11.37 20.48 -0.18
CA LYS A 115 11.72 19.10 0.17
C LYS A 115 10.58 18.38 0.88
N GLU A 116 9.92 19.02 1.84
CA GLU A 116 8.76 18.44 2.53
C GLU A 116 7.64 18.12 1.54
N LEU A 117 7.34 19.04 0.62
CA LEU A 117 6.33 18.86 -0.41
C LEU A 117 6.62 17.65 -1.31
N ASP A 118 7.87 17.51 -1.75
CA ASP A 118 8.31 16.38 -2.59
C ASP A 118 8.14 15.03 -1.86
N ILE A 119 8.54 14.95 -0.58
CA ILE A 119 8.37 13.73 0.22
C ILE A 119 6.88 13.41 0.39
N ILE A 120 6.03 14.43 0.60
CA ILE A 120 4.57 14.24 0.75
C ILE A 120 4.02 13.62 -0.54
N LYS A 121 4.37 14.18 -1.68
CA LYS A 121 3.96 13.70 -2.99
C LYS A 121 4.41 12.26 -3.25
N GLU A 122 5.70 11.96 -3.05
CA GLU A 122 6.24 10.61 -3.25
C GLU A 122 5.50 9.56 -2.41
N THR A 123 5.18 9.88 -1.16
CA THR A 123 4.49 8.93 -0.29
C THR A 123 3.00 8.80 -0.62
N MET A 124 2.34 9.88 -1.06
CA MET A 124 0.96 9.78 -1.60
C MET A 124 0.93 8.86 -2.83
N ASP A 125 1.92 8.97 -3.72
CA ASP A 125 2.04 8.13 -4.91
C ASP A 125 2.28 6.66 -4.53
N ARG A 126 3.09 6.39 -3.50
CA ARG A 126 3.29 5.03 -2.95
C ARG A 126 2.01 4.46 -2.33
N LEU A 127 1.32 5.24 -1.50
CA LEU A 127 0.04 4.86 -0.89
C LEU A 127 -1.02 4.47 -1.94
N THR A 128 -1.08 5.20 -3.04
CA THR A 128 -2.04 4.92 -4.12
C THR A 128 -1.58 3.78 -5.03
N SER A 129 -0.27 3.59 -5.20
CA SER A 129 0.30 2.50 -6.03
C SER A 129 0.23 1.14 -5.34
N ASP A 130 0.49 1.06 -4.03
CA ASP A 130 0.37 -0.19 -3.25
C ASP A 130 -1.09 -0.69 -3.19
N ALA A 131 -2.07 0.15 -3.56
CA ALA A 131 -3.46 -0.28 -3.76
C ALA A 131 -3.63 -1.23 -4.97
N LYS A 132 -2.76 -1.12 -5.98
CA LYS A 132 -2.90 -1.82 -7.26
C LYS A 132 -2.18 -3.16 -7.34
N THR A 133 -1.21 -3.42 -6.46
CA THR A 133 -0.32 -4.58 -6.58
C THR A 133 -0.87 -5.89 -6.02
N VAL A 134 -2.06 -5.90 -5.40
CA VAL A 134 -2.62 -7.13 -4.80
C VAL A 134 -3.70 -7.78 -5.69
N GLU A 135 -4.09 -7.16 -6.79
CA GLU A 135 -5.09 -7.72 -7.72
C GLU A 135 -4.49 -8.60 -8.84
N VAL A 136 -3.31 -9.21 -8.72
CA VAL A 136 -2.89 -10.23 -9.72
C VAL A 136 -2.00 -11.32 -9.10
N LYS A 137 -2.63 -12.33 -8.49
CA LYS A 137 -2.25 -13.75 -8.63
C LYS A 137 -3.20 -14.68 -7.86
N THR A 138 -4.44 -14.75 -8.33
CA THR A 138 -5.28 -15.94 -8.11
C THR A 138 -5.71 -16.44 -9.47
N GLU A 139 -4.83 -17.22 -10.11
CA GLU A 139 -5.23 -18.12 -11.17
C GLU A 139 -4.64 -19.49 -10.85
N ALA A 140 -5.47 -20.29 -10.19
CA ALA A 140 -5.33 -21.73 -10.18
C ALA A 140 -6.06 -22.23 -11.43
N GLU A 141 -5.32 -22.87 -12.34
CA GLU A 141 -5.91 -23.81 -13.28
C GLU A 141 -5.23 -25.18 -13.09
N PRO A 142 -5.98 -26.27 -12.89
CA PRO A 142 -5.44 -27.61 -12.71
C PRO A 142 -5.16 -28.25 -14.07
N GLN A 143 -3.89 -28.45 -14.41
CA GLN A 143 -3.54 -29.35 -15.52
C GLN A 143 -3.64 -30.80 -15.05
N THR A 144 -4.69 -31.45 -15.53
CA THR A 144 -4.91 -32.90 -15.50
C THR A 144 -3.84 -33.55 -16.40
N GLY A 145 -2.76 -34.02 -15.78
CA GLY A 145 -1.75 -34.85 -16.43
C GLY A 145 -2.28 -36.27 -16.63
N ASN A 146 -2.72 -36.57 -17.85
CA ASN A 146 -3.01 -37.92 -18.31
C ASN A 146 -1.69 -38.60 -18.72
N ALA A 147 -1.31 -39.68 -18.04
CA ALA A 147 -0.39 -40.69 -18.55
C ALA A 147 -0.61 -42.01 -17.80
N SER A 148 -1.31 -42.93 -18.46
CA SER A 148 -1.32 -44.36 -18.13
C SER A 148 0.07 -44.97 -18.24
N GLU A 149 0.31 -45.96 -17.38
CA GLU A 149 1.11 -47.20 -17.54
C GLU A 149 1.79 -47.53 -16.19
N THR A 150 1.80 -48.72 -15.61
CA THR A 150 1.26 -50.05 -15.95
C THR A 150 1.42 -50.87 -14.66
N LEU A 151 0.35 -51.39 -14.09
CA LEU A 151 0.41 -52.50 -13.13
C LEU A 151 -0.89 -53.31 -13.22
N THR A 152 -0.86 -54.38 -14.01
CA THR A 152 -1.80 -55.50 -13.84
C THR A 152 -0.98 -56.72 -13.45
N VAL A 153 -1.04 -57.04 -12.18
CA VAL A 153 -0.68 -58.35 -11.61
C VAL A 153 -2.00 -58.99 -11.19
N GLU A 154 -2.02 -60.33 -11.26
CA GLU A 154 -3.02 -61.26 -10.69
C GLU A 154 -3.92 -62.00 -11.70
N ALA A 155 -3.34 -63.07 -12.25
CA ALA A 155 -3.67 -64.46 -11.92
C ALA A 155 -5.14 -64.90 -11.80
N LYS A 156 -5.48 -65.82 -12.73
CA LYS A 156 -6.12 -67.14 -12.52
C LYS A 156 -7.60 -67.16 -12.10
N THR A 157 -8.42 -67.76 -12.96
CA THR A 157 -9.24 -68.94 -12.59
C THR A 157 -9.79 -69.64 -13.82
N GLU A 158 -9.88 -70.96 -13.69
CA GLU A 158 -10.33 -71.96 -14.64
C GLU A 158 -11.80 -71.79 -15.05
N GLY A 159 -12.17 -72.42 -16.17
CA GLY A 159 -13.50 -73.04 -16.27
C GLY A 159 -14.27 -72.84 -17.57
N GLN A 160 -14.14 -73.83 -18.46
CA GLN A 160 -15.27 -74.52 -19.11
C GLN A 160 -16.19 -73.77 -20.11
N ASN A 161 -16.04 -74.21 -21.37
CA ASN A 161 -17.03 -75.04 -22.10
C ASN A 161 -17.99 -74.39 -23.15
N LEU A 162 -18.09 -75.13 -24.26
CA LEU A 162 -19.10 -75.20 -25.33
C LEU A 162 -19.08 -74.16 -26.47
N GLY A 163 -18.95 -74.70 -27.69
CA GLY A 163 -19.97 -74.43 -28.72
C GLY A 163 -19.48 -74.16 -30.13
N ASN A 164 -19.49 -75.22 -30.94
CA ASN A 164 -19.50 -75.31 -32.42
C ASN A 164 -18.23 -74.96 -33.21
#